data_AF-A0A3S3UGR3-F1
#
_entry.id   AF-A0A3S3UGR3-F1
#
_cell.length_a   1.000
_cell.length_b   1.000
_cell.length_c   1.000
_cell.angle_alpha   90.00
_cell.angle_beta   90.00
_cell.angle_gamma   90.00
#
_symmetry.space_group_name_H-M   'P 1'
#
loop_
_entity.id
_entity.type
_entity.pdbx_description
1 polymer ?
#
loop_
_entity_poly.entity_id
_entity_poly.type
_entity_poly.pdbx_seq_one_letter_code
_entity_poly.pdbx_strand_id
1 'polypeptide(L)'
;EERNTYTVRQWKREQRLDSFNLMNDLWAEVDAFFAGDPWQGEGHAGPRQQLAFMVCYNIDAFRAYSIENNLIVQYRLDRDQRRRIERDDAELLKFGFTWLMHVLGERKILRSR
;
A
#
# COMPACT_ATOMS: atom_id res chain seq x y z
N GLU A 1 37.41 15.81 -13.94
CA GLU A 1 37.21 15.14 -12.64
C GLU A 1 36.39 16.06 -11.74
N GLU A 2 35.09 15.81 -11.61
CA GLU A 2 34.24 16.60 -10.70
C GLU A 2 34.14 15.88 -9.35
N ARG A 3 34.67 16.54 -8.31
CA ARG A 3 34.59 16.08 -6.91
C ARG A 3 33.18 16.34 -6.41
N ASN A 4 32.34 15.31 -6.50
CA ASN A 4 30.96 15.31 -6.03
C ASN A 4 30.91 15.41 -4.49
N THR A 5 30.85 16.63 -3.95
CA THR A 5 30.55 16.85 -2.53
C THR A 5 29.04 16.76 -2.31
N TYR A 6 28.53 15.53 -2.28
CA TYR A 6 27.16 15.27 -1.84
C TYR A 6 27.04 15.62 -0.36
N THR A 7 26.37 16.74 -0.06
CA THR A 7 26.05 17.07 1.33
C THR A 7 24.92 16.15 1.82
N VAL A 8 25.00 15.67 3.06
CA VAL A 8 23.99 14.79 3.71
C VAL A 8 22.55 15.31 3.56
N ARG A 9 22.39 16.63 3.42
CA ARG A 9 21.11 17.30 3.20
C ARG A 9 20.52 17.03 1.81
N GLN A 10 21.36 16.96 0.79
CA GLN A 10 20.99 16.66 -0.59
C GLN A 10 20.62 15.19 -0.74
N TRP A 11 21.40 14.29 -0.12
CA TRP A 11 21.08 12.86 -0.04
C TRP A 11 19.74 12.58 0.66
N LYS A 12 19.46 13.23 1.81
CA LYS A 12 18.16 13.12 2.49
C LYS A 12 16.98 13.67 1.66
N ARG A 13 17.23 14.64 0.78
CA ARG A 13 16.21 15.20 -0.13
C ARG A 13 15.93 14.27 -1.30
N GLU A 14 16.97 13.69 -1.89
CA GLU A 14 16.87 12.68 -2.95
C GLU A 14 16.15 11.42 -2.45
N GLN A 15 16.54 10.88 -1.29
CA GLN A 15 15.87 9.73 -0.67
C GLN A 15 14.38 9.97 -0.36
N ARG A 16 14.01 11.21 0.02
CA ARG A 16 12.61 11.60 0.20
C ARG A 16 11.88 11.69 -1.14
N LEU A 17 12.48 12.28 -2.18
CA LEU A 17 11.91 12.31 -3.52
C LEU A 17 11.69 10.90 -4.07
N ASP A 18 12.66 10.00 -3.90
CA ASP A 18 12.55 8.60 -4.33
C ASP A 18 11.38 7.89 -3.63
N SER A 19 11.20 8.16 -2.33
CA SER A 19 10.08 7.60 -1.54
C SER A 19 8.73 8.16 -1.96
N PHE A 20 8.64 9.45 -2.29
CA PHE A 20 7.41 10.08 -2.79
C PHE A 20 7.08 9.60 -4.22
N ASN A 21 8.08 9.48 -5.08
CA ASN A 21 7.91 8.94 -6.43
C ASN A 21 7.38 7.51 -6.36
N LEU A 22 7.97 6.67 -5.50
CA LEU A 22 7.49 5.30 -5.30
C LEU A 22 6.03 5.25 -4.82
N MET A 23 5.66 6.07 -3.84
CA MET A 23 4.27 6.07 -3.35
C MET A 23 3.28 6.58 -4.40
N ASN A 24 3.66 7.61 -5.17
CA ASN A 24 2.85 8.11 -6.28
C ASN A 24 2.68 7.05 -7.37
N ASP A 25 3.73 6.32 -7.72
CA ASP A 25 3.68 5.26 -8.73
C ASP A 25 2.75 4.12 -8.27
N LEU A 26 2.86 3.71 -7.00
CA LEU A 26 1.98 2.70 -6.42
C LEU A 26 0.52 3.17 -6.39
N TRP A 27 0.28 4.44 -6.05
CA TRP A 27 -1.07 5.01 -6.10
C TRP A 27 -1.61 5.07 -7.53
N ALA A 28 -0.80 5.46 -8.51
CA ALA A 28 -1.21 5.49 -9.91
C ALA A 28 -1.62 4.10 -10.43
N GLU A 29 -0.97 3.03 -9.98
CA GLU A 29 -1.39 1.66 -10.28
C GLU A 29 -2.76 1.33 -9.67
N VAL A 30 -3.00 1.70 -8.41
CA VAL A 30 -4.29 1.50 -7.74
C VAL A 30 -5.41 2.32 -8.41
N ASP A 31 -5.14 3.57 -8.77
CA ASP A 31 -6.10 4.45 -9.46
C ASP A 31 -6.47 3.89 -10.85
N ALA A 32 -5.47 3.43 -11.61
CA ALA A 32 -5.70 2.74 -12.88
C ALA A 32 -6.50 1.44 -12.70
N PHE A 33 -6.26 0.70 -11.62
CA PHE A 33 -7.05 -0.48 -11.28
C PHE A 33 -8.51 -0.13 -10.96
N PHE A 34 -8.77 0.95 -10.23
CA PHE A 34 -10.11 1.45 -9.93
C PHE A 34 -10.87 1.92 -11.16
N ALA A 35 -10.17 2.53 -12.12
CA ALA A 35 -10.75 2.90 -13.42
C ALA A 35 -11.26 1.68 -14.21
N GLY A 36 -10.75 0.48 -13.90
CA GLY A 36 -11.22 -0.79 -14.47
C GLY A 36 -12.51 -1.35 -13.87
N ASP A 37 -13.20 -0.62 -13.00
CA ASP A 37 -14.44 -1.02 -12.31
C ASP A 37 -14.37 -2.39 -11.58
N PRO A 38 -13.54 -2.51 -10.53
CA PRO A 38 -13.48 -3.73 -9.72
C PRO A 38 -14.67 -3.86 -8.75
N TRP A 39 -15.72 -3.05 -8.88
CA TRP A 39 -16.77 -2.88 -7.88
C TRP A 39 -17.89 -3.92 -7.97
N GLN A 40 -17.91 -4.77 -9.01
CA GLN A 40 -18.87 -5.86 -9.18
C GLN A 40 -20.35 -5.41 -9.10
N GLY A 41 -20.65 -4.19 -9.57
CA GLY A 41 -22.04 -3.69 -9.63
C GLY A 41 -22.67 -3.34 -8.28
N GLU A 42 -21.90 -3.13 -7.21
CA GLU A 42 -22.41 -2.87 -5.86
C GLU A 42 -23.16 -1.54 -5.69
N GLY A 43 -23.19 -0.67 -6.71
CA GLY A 43 -23.80 0.67 -6.63
C GLY A 43 -22.94 1.65 -5.83
N HIS A 44 -23.57 2.70 -5.30
CA HIS A 44 -22.88 3.74 -4.54
C HIS A 44 -22.55 3.28 -3.11
N ALA A 45 -21.30 3.50 -2.70
CA ALA A 45 -20.77 3.11 -1.39
C ALA A 45 -20.92 1.61 -1.09
N GLY A 46 -20.71 0.78 -2.11
CA GLY A 46 -20.68 -0.68 -1.98
C GLY A 46 -19.58 -1.18 -1.02
N PRO A 47 -19.69 -2.41 -0.48
CA PRO A 47 -18.68 -2.99 0.39
C PRO A 47 -17.23 -2.88 -0.11
N ARG A 48 -16.98 -3.12 -1.40
CA ARG A 48 -15.63 -3.01 -2.01
C ARG A 48 -15.16 -1.56 -2.08
N GLN A 49 -16.06 -0.62 -2.36
CA GLN A 49 -15.75 0.82 -2.37
C GLN A 49 -15.45 1.32 -0.96
N GLN A 50 -16.19 0.87 0.05
CA GLN A 50 -15.91 1.19 1.46
C GLN A 50 -14.55 0.62 1.88
N LEU A 51 -14.22 -0.61 1.44
CA LEU A 51 -12.93 -1.21 1.71
C LEU A 51 -11.78 -0.43 1.05
N ALA A 52 -11.94 -0.04 -0.22
CA ALA A 52 -11.01 0.84 -0.92
C ALA A 52 -10.84 2.18 -0.20
N PHE A 53 -11.94 2.79 0.25
CA PHE A 53 -11.90 4.03 0.99
C PHE A 53 -11.11 3.89 2.30
N MET A 54 -11.38 2.85 3.08
CA MET A 54 -10.68 2.59 4.33
C MET A 54 -9.17 2.46 4.11
N VAL A 55 -8.75 1.64 3.15
CA VAL A 55 -7.32 1.43 2.87
C VAL A 55 -6.63 2.71 2.39
N CYS A 56 -7.25 3.46 1.47
CA CYS A 56 -6.57 4.54 0.77
C CYS A 56 -6.65 5.90 1.49
N TYR A 57 -7.67 6.11 2.32
CA TYR A 57 -7.94 7.43 2.93
C TYR A 57 -8.01 7.41 4.46
N ASN A 58 -8.02 6.23 5.11
CA ASN A 58 -8.05 6.12 6.56
C ASN A 58 -7.09 5.04 7.08
N ILE A 59 -5.80 5.39 7.14
CA ILE A 59 -4.74 4.46 7.53
C ILE A 59 -4.92 3.91 8.95
N ASP A 60 -5.48 4.70 9.88
CA ASP A 60 -5.76 4.26 11.25
C ASP A 60 -6.86 3.18 11.28
N ALA A 61 -7.93 3.38 10.52
CA ALA A 61 -8.98 2.36 10.38
C ALA A 61 -8.45 1.10 9.70
N PHE A 62 -7.61 1.24 8.67
CA PHE A 62 -6.99 0.08 8.02
C PHE A 62 -6.03 -0.68 8.96
N ARG A 63 -5.29 0.05 9.80
CA ARG A 63 -4.44 -0.54 10.84
C ARG A 63 -5.27 -1.35 11.84
N ALA A 64 -6.36 -0.78 12.36
CA ALA A 64 -7.27 -1.47 13.25
C ALA A 64 -7.86 -2.73 12.59
N TYR A 65 -8.39 -2.59 11.37
CA TYR A 65 -8.93 -3.70 10.58
C TYR A 65 -7.89 -4.82 10.38
N SER A 66 -6.64 -4.46 10.08
CA SER A 66 -5.55 -5.42 9.87
C SER A 66 -5.23 -6.22 11.12
N ILE A 67 -5.30 -5.59 12.29
CA ILE A 67 -5.07 -6.24 13.59
C ILE A 67 -6.25 -7.16 13.93
N GLU A 68 -7.47 -6.62 13.88
CA GLU A 68 -8.70 -7.35 14.23
C GLU A 68 -8.89 -8.62 13.39
N ASN A 69 -8.56 -8.56 12.11
CA ASN A 69 -8.72 -9.68 11.17
C ASN A 69 -7.44 -10.53 11.02
N ASN A 70 -6.38 -10.27 11.81
CA ASN A 70 -5.07 -10.90 11.67
C ASN A 70 -4.54 -10.88 10.22
N LEU A 71 -4.85 -9.82 9.48
CA LEU A 71 -4.76 -9.75 8.03
C LEU A 71 -3.36 -10.08 7.51
N ILE A 72 -2.35 -9.44 8.11
CA ILE A 72 -0.94 -9.58 7.73
C ILE A 72 -0.45 -11.03 7.92
N VAL A 73 -0.99 -11.73 8.92
CA VAL A 73 -0.58 -13.11 9.24
C VAL A 73 -1.05 -14.09 8.17
N GLN A 74 -2.17 -13.80 7.51
CA GLN A 74 -2.76 -14.66 6.46
C GLN A 74 -1.87 -14.79 5.22
N TYR A 75 -0.88 -13.90 5.03
CA TYR A 75 -0.01 -13.88 3.87
C TYR A 75 1.44 -14.29 4.19
N ARG A 76 2.10 -14.87 3.19
CA ARG A 76 3.53 -15.24 3.25
C ARG A 76 4.41 -14.00 3.11
N LEU A 77 4.67 -13.38 4.25
CA LEU A 77 5.61 -12.26 4.41
C LEU A 77 6.76 -12.70 5.30
N ASP A 78 7.96 -12.23 5.00
CA ASP A 78 9.12 -12.44 5.87
C ASP A 78 8.98 -11.65 7.20
N ARG A 79 9.85 -11.96 8.17
CA ARG A 79 9.77 -11.35 9.51
C ARG A 79 10.03 -9.85 9.48
N ASP A 80 10.90 -9.39 8.61
CA ASP A 80 11.31 -7.98 8.55
C ASP A 80 10.25 -7.13 7.86
N GLN A 81 9.62 -7.65 6.80
CA GLN A 81 8.46 -7.07 6.16
C GLN A 81 7.30 -6.87 7.15
N ARG A 82 6.98 -7.90 7.94
CA ARG A 82 5.92 -7.80 8.96
C ARG A 82 6.21 -6.71 9.98
N ARG A 83 7.43 -6.67 10.50
CA ARG A 83 7.87 -5.65 11.45
C ARG A 83 7.79 -4.23 10.87
N ARG A 84 8.09 -4.07 9.58
CA ARG A 84 7.97 -2.78 8.89
C ARG A 84 6.51 -2.36 8.77
N ILE A 85 5.64 -3.24 8.28
CA ILE A 85 4.19 -3.00 8.18
C ILE A 85 3.58 -2.62 9.54
N GLU A 86 4.00 -3.28 10.62
CA GLU A 86 3.52 -2.98 11.97
C GLU A 86 3.93 -1.59 12.48
N ARG A 87 5.08 -1.06 12.04
CA ARG A 87 5.71 0.13 12.65
C ARG A 87 5.73 1.38 11.77
N ASP A 88 5.48 1.23 10.47
CA ASP A 88 5.59 2.30 9.48
C ASP A 88 4.30 2.38 8.66
N ASP A 89 3.62 3.53 8.73
CA ASP A 89 2.38 3.78 7.98
C ASP A 89 2.59 3.69 6.47
N ALA A 90 3.75 4.09 5.95
CA ALA A 90 4.03 3.99 4.53
C ALA A 90 4.14 2.51 4.11
N GLU A 91 4.78 1.67 4.92
CA GLU A 91 4.88 0.24 4.64
C GLU A 91 3.53 -0.46 4.80
N LEU A 92 2.70 -0.04 5.77
CA LEU A 92 1.32 -0.49 5.91
C LEU A 92 0.48 -0.11 4.69
N LEU A 93 0.59 1.12 4.19
CA LEU A 93 -0.15 1.59 3.03
C LEU A 93 0.28 0.85 1.75
N LYS A 94 1.58 0.63 1.54
CA LYS A 94 2.10 -0.20 0.42
C LYS A 94 1.52 -1.61 0.45
N PHE A 95 1.50 -2.23 1.63
CA PHE A 95 0.84 -3.52 1.82
C PHE A 95 -0.66 -3.42 1.52
N GLY A 96 -1.33 -2.37 1.99
CA GLY A 96 -2.74 -2.09 1.76
C GLY A 96 -3.08 -2.03 0.27
N PHE A 97 -2.32 -1.29 -0.53
CA PHE A 97 -2.51 -1.22 -1.99
C PHE A 97 -2.38 -2.59 -2.66
N THR A 98 -1.31 -3.33 -2.32
CA THR A 98 -1.07 -4.68 -2.84
C THR A 98 -2.20 -5.64 -2.46
N TRP A 99 -2.64 -5.56 -1.20
CA TRP A 99 -3.72 -6.37 -0.65
C TRP A 99 -5.06 -6.04 -1.31
N LEU A 100 -5.35 -4.76 -1.51
CA LEU A 100 -6.59 -4.31 -2.10
C LEU A 100 -6.73 -4.77 -3.55
N MET A 101 -5.67 -4.62 -4.36
CA MET A 101 -5.66 -5.16 -5.72
C MET A 101 -5.81 -6.70 -5.75
N HIS A 102 -5.30 -7.38 -4.72
CA HIS A 102 -5.43 -8.83 -4.59
C HIS A 102 -6.85 -9.29 -4.23
N VAL A 103 -7.53 -8.59 -3.33
CA VAL A 103 -8.88 -9.00 -2.88
C VAL A 103 -9.99 -8.52 -3.81
N LEU A 104 -9.80 -7.39 -4.49
CA LEU A 104 -10.77 -6.83 -5.41
C LEU A 104 -10.58 -7.33 -6.84
N GLY A 105 -9.35 -7.68 -7.21
CA GLY A 105 -9.01 -8.18 -8.53
C GLY A 105 -8.88 -9.70 -8.57
N GLU A 106 -8.88 -10.27 -9.77
CA GLU A 106 -8.61 -11.71 -9.97
C GLU A 106 -7.11 -12.05 -9.89
N ARG A 107 -6.25 -11.08 -9.53
CA ARG A 107 -4.79 -11.20 -9.54
C ARG A 107 -4.30 -11.84 -8.25
N LYS A 108 -3.55 -12.95 -8.35
CA LYS A 108 -2.87 -13.60 -7.22
C LYS A 108 -1.55 -12.90 -6.87
N ILE A 109 -1.64 -11.64 -6.43
CA ILE A 109 -0.48 -10.81 -6.08
C ILE A 109 0.13 -11.29 -4.76
N LEU A 110 -0.71 -11.55 -3.76
CA LEU A 110 -0.27 -12.08 -2.48
C LEU A 110 -0.40 -13.61 -2.44
N ARG A 111 0.56 -14.26 -1.77
CA ARG A 111 0.49 -15.70 -1.50
C ARG A 111 -0.11 -15.92 -0.12
N SER A 112 -1.29 -16.52 -0.07
CA SER A 112 -1.91 -17.00 1.17
C SER A 112 -1.01 -18.05 1.82
N ARG A 113 -1.03 -18.12 3.15
CA ARG A 113 -0.27 -19.13 3.90
C ARG A 113 -0.81 -20.53 3.70
#